data_AF-A0A836TK59-F1
#
_entry.id   AF-A0A836TK59-F1
#
_cell.length_a   1.000
_cell.length_b   1.000
_cell.length_c   1.000
_cell.angle_alpha   90.00
_cell.angle_beta   90.00
_cell.angle_gamma   90.00
#
_symmetry.space_group_name_H-M   'P 1'
#
loop_
_entity.id
_entity.type
_entity.pdbx_description
1 polymer ?
#
loop_
_entity_poly.entity_id
_entity_poly.type
_entity_poly.pdbx_seq_one_letter_code
_entity_poly.pdbx_strand_id
1 'polypeptide(L)'
;MGKTLKIVSLFILSIAIVMGGAESADAKKKKKKIPKKPSYVGAVKCNGSCHDAYYEAWKVSPHGNTFNLLKAGERAEAKTRVKLDPEKDYTTNPLCLRCHTTGYKQRGGFKPAGSKNKKGKDVSSTIDPEEPNKEQVGCEMCHSVAGGAQFRVVM
;
A
#
# COMPACT_ATOMS: atom_id res chain seq x y z
N MET A 1 38.09 33.43 -48.51
CA MET A 1 38.16 33.05 -47.07
C MET A 1 36.83 32.63 -46.44
N GLY A 2 35.68 33.26 -46.76
CA GLY A 2 34.44 33.05 -45.98
C GLY A 2 33.73 31.68 -46.16
N LYS A 3 33.86 31.01 -47.31
CA LYS A 3 33.20 29.71 -47.56
C LYS A 3 33.93 28.54 -46.91
N THR A 4 35.27 28.54 -46.93
CA THR A 4 36.09 27.52 -46.27
C THR A 4 36.00 27.61 -44.73
N LEU A 5 35.93 28.82 -44.17
CA LEU A 5 35.75 29.02 -42.74
C LEU A 5 34.38 28.52 -42.24
N LYS A 6 33.33 28.68 -43.04
CA LYS A 6 31.98 28.17 -42.73
C LYS A 6 31.92 26.64 -42.77
N ILE A 7 32.59 26.00 -43.73
CA ILE A 7 32.63 24.54 -43.84
C ILE A 7 33.41 23.94 -42.66
N VAL A 8 34.56 24.52 -42.30
CA VAL A 8 35.34 24.08 -41.13
C VAL A 8 34.57 24.29 -39.82
N SER A 9 33.84 25.41 -39.69
CA SER A 9 32.97 25.67 -38.53
C SER A 9 31.83 24.66 -38.40
N LEU A 10 31.19 24.27 -39.51
CA LEU A 10 30.15 23.23 -39.54
C LEU A 10 30.70 21.86 -39.17
N PHE A 11 31.90 21.51 -39.64
CA PHE A 11 32.55 20.25 -39.28
C PHE A 11 32.92 20.19 -37.80
N ILE A 12 33.47 21.27 -37.23
CA ILE A 12 33.81 21.33 -35.80
C ILE A 12 32.54 21.27 -34.93
N LEU A 13 31.46 21.93 -35.35
CA LEU A 13 30.18 21.86 -34.64
C LEU A 13 29.57 20.45 -34.71
N SER A 14 29.69 19.78 -35.85
CA SER A 14 29.22 18.40 -36.04
C SER A 14 30.00 17.41 -35.17
N ILE A 15 31.32 17.58 -35.06
CA ILE A 15 32.17 16.75 -34.20
C ILE A 15 31.88 17.02 -32.72
N ALA A 16 31.65 18.28 -32.34
CA ALA A 16 31.27 18.62 -30.96
C ALA A 16 29.91 18.02 -30.55
N ILE A 17 28.96 17.91 -31.48
CA ILE A 17 27.66 17.26 -31.23
C ILE A 17 27.82 15.73 -31.12
N VAL A 18 28.69 15.12 -31.92
CA VAL A 18 28.94 13.66 -31.88
C VAL A 18 29.75 13.26 -30.64
N MET A 19 30.68 14.11 -30.18
CA MET A 19 31.52 13.81 -29.01
C MET A 19 30.95 14.34 -27.68
N GLY A 20 30.04 15.32 -27.71
CA GLY A 20 29.43 15.92 -26.50
C GLY A 20 28.20 15.20 -25.96
N GLY A 21 27.73 14.14 -26.62
CA GLY A 21 26.48 13.44 -26.28
C GLY A 21 26.61 12.14 -25.49
N ALA A 22 27.82 11.77 -25.04
CA ALA A 22 28.09 10.50 -24.37
C ALA A 22 28.58 10.65 -22.93
N GLU A 23 28.14 11.68 -22.20
CA GLU A 23 28.09 11.54 -20.75
C GLU A 23 26.86 10.70 -20.43
N SER A 24 27.10 9.42 -20.15
CA SER A 24 26.10 8.61 -19.46
C SER A 24 25.79 9.32 -18.16
N ALA A 25 24.64 10.01 -18.12
CA ALA A 25 24.09 10.55 -16.90
C ALA A 25 23.69 9.35 -16.03
N ASP A 26 24.68 8.72 -15.40
CA ASP A 26 24.47 7.77 -14.32
C ASP A 26 23.79 8.56 -13.21
N ALA A 27 22.46 8.54 -13.21
CA ALA A 27 21.64 9.06 -12.15
C ALA A 27 22.17 8.42 -10.86
N LYS A 28 22.89 9.21 -10.04
CA LYS A 28 23.43 8.75 -8.75
C LYS A 28 22.32 8.00 -8.03
N LYS A 29 22.40 6.67 -7.98
CA LYS A 29 21.42 5.83 -7.30
C LYS A 29 21.43 6.24 -5.83
N LYS A 30 20.53 7.15 -5.44
CA LYS A 30 20.33 7.51 -4.04
C LYS A 30 20.00 6.22 -3.32
N LYS A 31 20.84 5.83 -2.36
CA LYS A 31 20.61 4.63 -1.55
C LYS A 31 19.21 4.75 -0.92
N LYS A 32 18.29 3.90 -1.40
CA LYS A 32 16.92 3.79 -0.92
C LYS A 32 16.95 3.43 0.57
N LYS A 33 16.57 4.36 1.44
CA LYS A 33 16.65 4.19 2.90
C LYS A 33 15.43 3.43 3.39
N ILE A 34 15.62 2.15 3.70
CA ILE A 34 14.58 1.32 4.33
C ILE A 34 14.24 1.91 5.71
N PRO A 35 12.95 2.13 6.02
CA PRO A 35 12.57 2.73 7.29
C PRO A 35 12.84 1.77 8.45
N LYS A 36 13.63 2.21 9.44
CA LYS A 36 13.97 1.43 10.65
C LYS A 36 12.76 0.95 11.45
N LYS A 37 11.65 1.68 11.33
CA LYS A 37 10.35 1.27 11.82
C LYS A 37 9.52 1.05 10.56
N PRO A 38 8.98 -0.14 10.29
CA PRO A 38 8.04 -0.38 9.19
C PRO A 38 6.61 0.03 9.57
N SER A 39 5.77 0.34 8.59
CA SER A 39 4.36 0.71 8.80
C SER A 39 3.49 0.05 7.75
N TYR A 40 2.31 -0.40 8.14
CA TYR A 40 1.37 -1.06 7.24
C TYR A 40 1.04 -0.18 6.03
N VAL A 41 0.96 -0.82 4.86
CA VAL A 41 0.61 -0.19 3.58
C VAL A 41 -0.77 -0.65 3.10
N GLY A 42 -1.17 -1.86 3.52
CA GLY A 42 -2.41 -2.53 3.19
C GLY A 42 -2.41 -3.22 1.82
N ALA A 43 -3.36 -4.14 1.63
CA ALA A 43 -3.31 -5.15 0.57
C ALA A 43 -3.32 -4.57 -0.86
N VAL A 44 -3.98 -3.43 -1.07
CA VAL A 44 -4.01 -2.74 -2.37
C VAL A 44 -2.62 -2.38 -2.87
N LYS A 45 -1.66 -2.08 -1.98
CA LYS A 45 -0.27 -1.80 -2.39
C LYS A 45 0.49 -3.05 -2.81
N CYS A 46 -0.03 -4.23 -2.49
CA CYS A 46 0.47 -5.51 -2.98
C CYS A 46 -0.14 -5.84 -4.35
N ASN A 47 -1.26 -5.21 -4.71
CA ASN A 47 -1.91 -5.30 -6.02
C ASN A 47 -1.30 -4.30 -7.04
N GLY A 48 -1.52 -4.56 -8.34
CA GLY A 48 -1.39 -3.57 -9.41
C GLY A 48 -0.07 -3.60 -10.19
N SER A 49 0.70 -4.70 -10.15
CA SER A 49 1.84 -4.96 -11.07
C SER A 49 2.73 -6.15 -10.66
N CYS A 50 2.63 -6.66 -9.42
CA CYS A 50 3.59 -7.66 -8.91
C CYS A 50 2.95 -8.88 -8.23
N HIS A 51 1.79 -8.74 -7.58
CA HIS A 51 1.13 -9.84 -6.87
C HIS A 51 -0.39 -9.94 -7.13
N ASP A 52 -0.84 -9.55 -8.31
CA ASP A 52 -2.25 -9.43 -8.67
C ASP A 52 -3.01 -10.76 -8.49
N ALA A 53 -2.46 -11.89 -8.96
CA ALA A 53 -3.06 -13.21 -8.78
C ALA A 53 -3.28 -13.58 -7.31
N TYR A 54 -2.34 -13.20 -6.43
CA TYR A 54 -2.47 -13.44 -4.99
C TYR A 54 -3.48 -12.49 -4.34
N TYR A 55 -3.54 -11.25 -4.80
CA TYR A 55 -4.52 -10.28 -4.33
C TYR A 55 -5.95 -10.69 -4.70
N GLU A 56 -6.18 -11.08 -5.96
CA GLU A 56 -7.48 -11.56 -6.44
C GLU A 56 -7.94 -12.82 -5.67
N ALA A 57 -7.04 -13.78 -5.45
CA ALA A 57 -7.32 -14.96 -4.63
C ALA A 57 -7.61 -14.59 -3.16
N TRP A 58 -6.89 -13.60 -2.62
CA TRP A 58 -7.10 -13.13 -1.25
C TRP A 58 -8.47 -12.44 -1.08
N LYS A 59 -8.92 -11.63 -2.04
CA LYS A 59 -10.22 -10.91 -1.97
C LYS A 59 -11.41 -11.82 -1.72
N VAL A 60 -11.40 -13.02 -2.30
CA VAL A 60 -12.49 -14.00 -2.15
C VAL A 60 -12.26 -14.98 -0.99
N SER A 61 -11.12 -14.88 -0.30
CA SER A 61 -10.80 -15.73 0.84
C SER A 61 -11.55 -15.29 2.11
N PRO A 62 -11.67 -16.16 3.13
CA PRO A 62 -12.19 -15.76 4.43
C PRO A 62 -11.45 -14.58 5.06
N HIS A 63 -10.12 -14.51 4.90
CA HIS A 63 -9.29 -13.41 5.44
C HIS A 63 -9.49 -12.09 4.69
N GLY A 64 -9.79 -12.13 3.40
CA GLY A 64 -10.19 -10.95 2.61
C GLY A 64 -11.59 -10.44 2.93
N ASN A 65 -12.35 -11.11 3.79
CA ASN A 65 -13.74 -10.77 4.12
C ASN A 65 -14.01 -10.71 5.64
N THR A 66 -12.98 -10.72 6.49
CA THR A 66 -13.11 -10.78 7.96
C THR A 66 -13.89 -9.62 8.57
N PHE A 67 -13.83 -8.43 7.99
CA PHE A 67 -14.54 -7.26 8.48
C PHE A 67 -16.05 -7.40 8.34
N ASN A 68 -16.50 -8.01 7.24
CA ASN A 68 -17.92 -8.21 6.98
C ASN A 68 -18.56 -9.07 8.07
N LEU A 69 -17.83 -10.04 8.61
CA LEU A 69 -18.28 -10.92 9.69
C LEU A 69 -18.62 -10.17 10.99
N LEU A 70 -18.11 -8.95 11.16
CA LEU A 70 -18.33 -8.14 12.34
C LEU A 70 -19.60 -7.29 12.27
N LYS A 71 -20.19 -7.11 11.09
CA LYS A 71 -21.42 -6.35 10.91
C LYS A 71 -22.59 -7.04 11.63
N ALA A 72 -23.62 -6.27 11.99
CA ALA A 72 -24.87 -6.80 12.51
C ALA A 72 -25.52 -7.79 11.51
N GLY A 73 -26.19 -8.83 12.01
CA GLY A 73 -26.85 -9.86 11.22
C GLY A 73 -25.92 -10.90 10.58
N GLU A 74 -24.64 -10.57 10.39
CA GLU A 74 -23.67 -11.47 9.73
C GLU A 74 -23.29 -12.66 10.62
N ARG A 75 -23.29 -13.87 10.03
CA ARG A 75 -22.99 -15.14 10.71
C ARG A 75 -23.73 -15.32 12.05
N ALA A 76 -25.03 -15.02 12.09
CA ALA A 76 -25.85 -15.06 13.30
C ALA A 76 -25.70 -16.37 14.09
N GLU A 77 -25.80 -17.53 13.44
CA GLU A 77 -25.67 -18.84 14.09
C GLU A 77 -24.31 -19.02 14.79
N ALA A 78 -23.22 -18.60 14.13
CA ALA A 78 -21.88 -18.71 14.71
C ALA A 78 -21.72 -17.79 15.92
N LYS A 79 -22.27 -16.56 15.87
CA LYS A 79 -22.28 -15.62 16.99
C LYS A 79 -23.09 -16.18 18.16
N THR A 80 -24.30 -16.69 17.93
CA THR A 80 -25.14 -17.29 18.96
C THR A 80 -24.46 -18.48 19.63
N ARG A 81 -23.79 -19.36 18.86
CA ARG A 81 -23.06 -20.52 19.40
C ARG A 81 -21.97 -20.14 20.39
N VAL A 82 -21.37 -18.96 20.24
CA VAL A 82 -20.34 -18.43 21.15
C VAL A 82 -20.88 -17.34 22.09
N LYS A 83 -22.20 -17.24 22.24
CA LYS A 83 -22.89 -16.29 23.13
C LYS A 83 -22.60 -14.82 22.79
N LEU A 84 -22.40 -14.51 21.52
CA LEU A 84 -22.38 -13.15 20.99
C LEU A 84 -23.76 -12.78 20.45
N ASP A 85 -24.06 -11.49 20.47
CA ASP A 85 -25.31 -10.94 19.94
C ASP A 85 -25.22 -10.87 18.40
N PRO A 86 -26.08 -11.59 17.65
CA PRO A 86 -26.04 -11.59 16.20
C PRO A 86 -26.30 -10.20 15.59
N GLU A 87 -27.14 -9.38 16.24
CA GLU A 87 -27.59 -8.07 15.74
C GLU A 87 -26.68 -6.92 16.17
N LYS A 88 -25.70 -7.19 17.02
CA LYS A 88 -24.72 -6.18 17.42
C LYS A 88 -23.67 -5.96 16.33
N ASP A 89 -23.40 -4.69 16.05
CA ASP A 89 -22.28 -4.28 15.21
C ASP A 89 -20.96 -4.28 16.02
N TYR A 90 -20.02 -5.12 15.60
CA TYR A 90 -18.69 -5.27 16.20
C TYR A 90 -17.59 -4.57 15.39
N THR A 91 -17.92 -3.84 14.32
CA THR A 91 -16.95 -3.17 13.41
C THR A 91 -16.15 -2.04 14.06
N THR A 92 -16.54 -1.61 15.26
CA THR A 92 -15.79 -0.64 16.08
C THR A 92 -15.23 -1.26 17.36
N ASN A 93 -15.50 -2.54 17.64
CA ASN A 93 -15.11 -3.19 18.88
C ASN A 93 -13.61 -3.50 18.90
N PRO A 94 -12.82 -2.91 19.83
CA PRO A 94 -11.38 -3.11 19.88
C PRO A 94 -10.93 -4.56 20.07
N LEU A 95 -11.73 -5.42 20.69
CA LEU A 95 -11.38 -6.83 20.89
C LEU A 95 -11.49 -7.64 19.59
N CYS A 96 -12.42 -7.27 18.71
CA CYS A 96 -12.63 -7.92 17.42
C CYS A 96 -11.61 -7.43 16.38
N LEU A 97 -11.37 -6.11 16.35
CA LEU A 97 -10.53 -5.48 15.34
C LEU A 97 -9.05 -5.88 15.42
N ARG A 98 -8.58 -6.34 16.60
CA ARG A 98 -7.22 -6.87 16.77
C ARG A 98 -6.90 -8.04 15.84
N CYS A 99 -7.90 -8.85 15.51
CA CYS A 99 -7.72 -10.07 14.72
C CYS A 99 -8.40 -9.99 13.35
N HIS A 100 -9.43 -9.14 13.19
CA HIS A 100 -10.23 -9.08 11.97
C HIS A 100 -9.81 -7.97 10.99
N THR A 101 -8.72 -7.25 11.28
CA THR A 101 -8.22 -6.16 10.44
C THR A 101 -6.69 -6.18 10.36
N THR A 102 -6.13 -5.39 9.45
CA THR A 102 -4.68 -5.29 9.26
C THR A 102 -4.08 -4.24 10.18
N GLY A 103 -3.25 -4.67 11.14
CA GLY A 103 -2.42 -3.76 11.94
C GLY A 103 -3.21 -2.82 12.86
N TYR A 104 -4.34 -3.26 13.41
CA TYR A 104 -5.12 -2.44 14.34
C TYR A 104 -4.27 -1.89 15.50
N LYS A 105 -4.40 -0.59 15.76
CA LYS A 105 -3.56 0.18 16.74
C LYS A 105 -2.06 0.13 16.47
N GLN A 106 -1.63 -0.37 15.32
CA GLN A 106 -0.25 -0.34 14.87
C GLN A 106 -0.04 0.74 13.81
N ARG A 107 1.21 1.10 13.57
CA ARG A 107 1.54 2.25 12.73
C ARG A 107 1.19 1.95 11.26
N GLY A 108 0.32 2.78 10.69
CA GLY A 108 -0.16 2.65 9.32
C GLY A 108 -1.28 1.63 9.12
N GLY A 109 -1.69 0.92 10.18
CA GLY A 109 -2.74 -0.09 10.10
C GLY A 109 -4.14 0.51 10.16
N PHE A 110 -5.12 -0.39 10.27
CA PHE A 110 -6.55 -0.08 10.27
C PHE A 110 -6.95 0.86 11.41
N LYS A 111 -7.88 1.75 11.08
CA LYS A 111 -8.48 2.72 12.00
C LYS A 111 -10.00 2.65 11.83
N PRO A 112 -10.75 2.27 12.88
CA PRO A 112 -12.20 2.16 12.80
C PRO A 112 -12.86 3.53 12.62
N ALA A 113 -14.15 3.49 12.27
CA ALA A 113 -15.00 4.67 12.19
C ALA A 113 -14.88 5.54 13.46
N GLY A 114 -14.86 6.86 13.28
CA GLY A 114 -14.72 7.82 14.38
C GLY A 114 -13.28 8.03 14.89
N SER A 115 -12.29 7.36 14.30
CA SER A 115 -10.87 7.62 14.62
C SER A 115 -10.47 9.05 14.25
N LYS A 116 -10.02 9.84 15.22
CA LYS A 116 -9.55 11.22 15.01
C LYS A 116 -8.06 11.37 15.35
N ASN A 117 -7.39 12.29 14.66
CA ASN A 117 -6.03 12.68 15.04
C ASN A 117 -6.03 13.74 16.16
N LYS A 118 -4.84 14.15 16.63
CA LYS A 118 -4.69 15.17 17.69
C LYS A 118 -5.34 16.53 17.36
N LYS A 119 -5.58 16.81 16.07
CA LYS A 119 -6.24 18.03 15.59
C LYS A 119 -7.74 17.83 15.34
N GLY A 120 -8.32 16.71 15.75
CA GLY A 120 -9.73 16.40 15.57
C GLY A 120 -10.14 15.96 14.16
N LYS A 121 -9.22 15.89 13.20
CA LYS A 121 -9.51 15.45 11.82
C LYS A 121 -9.76 13.94 11.80
N ASP A 122 -10.80 13.53 11.07
CA ASP A 122 -11.07 12.13 10.79
C ASP A 122 -9.90 11.47 10.05
N VAL A 123 -9.48 10.33 10.57
CA VAL A 123 -8.41 9.49 10.03
C VAL A 123 -8.83 8.03 9.97
N SER A 124 -10.13 7.74 10.06
CA SER A 124 -10.67 6.40 9.84
C SER A 124 -10.22 5.85 8.47
N SER A 125 -10.10 4.53 8.39
CA SER A 125 -9.76 3.87 7.14
C SER A 125 -11.01 3.80 6.26
N THR A 126 -10.84 4.07 4.97
CA THR A 126 -11.88 3.81 3.97
C THR A 126 -12.19 2.32 3.94
N ILE A 127 -13.48 1.98 3.89
CA ILE A 127 -13.97 0.63 3.69
C ILE A 127 -14.52 0.59 2.26
N ASP A 128 -13.79 -0.08 1.38
CA ASP A 128 -14.13 -0.20 -0.03
C ASP A 128 -14.47 -1.68 -0.34
N PRO A 129 -15.72 -2.00 -0.70
CA PRO A 129 -16.11 -3.37 -1.05
C PRO A 129 -15.45 -3.90 -2.33
N GLU A 130 -15.08 -3.03 -3.26
CA GLU A 130 -14.51 -3.40 -4.57
C GLU A 130 -12.99 -3.53 -4.48
N GLU A 131 -12.36 -2.70 -3.65
CA GLU A 131 -10.92 -2.68 -3.44
C GLU A 131 -10.52 -2.82 -1.96
N PRO A 132 -10.72 -4.02 -1.36
CA PRO A 132 -10.48 -4.22 0.06
C PRO A 132 -9.01 -4.05 0.47
N ASN A 133 -8.78 -3.46 1.64
CA ASN A 133 -7.47 -2.96 2.04
C ASN A 133 -7.08 -3.33 3.48
N LYS A 134 -7.25 -2.41 4.45
CA LYS A 134 -6.79 -2.60 5.84
C LYS A 134 -7.89 -3.08 6.76
N GLU A 135 -9.12 -2.85 6.38
CA GLU A 135 -10.32 -3.32 7.08
C GLU A 135 -10.36 -4.85 7.14
N GLN A 136 -9.71 -5.55 6.22
CA GLN A 136 -9.61 -7.00 6.20
C GLN A 136 -8.29 -7.51 6.83
N VAL A 137 -8.15 -8.82 7.03
CA VAL A 137 -6.86 -9.46 7.36
C VAL A 137 -6.03 -9.59 6.09
N GLY A 138 -5.17 -8.60 5.83
CA GLY A 138 -4.38 -8.46 4.62
C GLY A 138 -3.02 -9.16 4.67
N CYS A 139 -2.30 -9.09 3.55
CA CYS A 139 -1.04 -9.79 3.31
C CYS A 139 -0.01 -9.60 4.43
N GLU A 140 0.10 -8.37 4.95
CA GLU A 140 1.07 -7.99 5.98
C GLU A 140 0.83 -8.64 7.35
N MET A 141 -0.36 -9.23 7.57
CA MET A 141 -0.66 -9.99 8.78
C MET A 141 0.04 -11.35 8.83
N CYS A 142 0.46 -11.88 7.68
CA CYS A 142 1.25 -13.11 7.58
C CYS A 142 2.67 -12.84 7.06
N HIS A 143 2.84 -11.92 6.11
CA HIS A 143 4.11 -11.63 5.43
C HIS A 143 4.91 -10.48 6.06
N SER A 144 4.56 -10.08 7.27
CA SER A 144 5.11 -8.96 8.02
C SER A 144 4.86 -7.58 7.40
N VAL A 145 4.89 -6.57 8.25
CA VAL A 145 4.83 -5.16 7.87
C VAL A 145 6.11 -4.67 7.14
N ALA A 146 7.20 -5.43 7.22
CA ALA A 146 8.47 -5.04 6.59
C ALA A 146 8.40 -5.11 5.07
N GLY A 147 7.79 -6.16 4.51
CA GLY A 147 7.64 -6.34 3.06
C GLY A 147 6.86 -5.19 2.42
N GLY A 148 5.72 -4.84 3.03
CA GLY A 148 4.93 -3.67 2.60
C GLY A 148 5.68 -2.34 2.76
N ALA A 149 6.38 -2.16 3.88
CA ALA A 149 7.15 -0.93 4.11
C ALA A 149 8.37 -0.78 3.18
N GLN A 150 8.95 -1.88 2.69
CA GLN A 150 10.02 -1.88 1.70
C GLN A 150 9.50 -1.51 0.31
N PHE A 151 8.30 -1.94 -0.07
CA PHE A 151 7.66 -1.56 -1.34
C PHE A 151 7.61 -0.04 -1.52
N ARG A 152 7.26 0.71 -0.46
CA ARG A 152 7.27 2.19 -0.44
C ARG A 152 8.62 2.85 -0.77
N VAL A 153 9.72 2.12 -0.65
CA VAL A 153 11.07 2.64 -0.89
C VAL A 153 11.58 2.20 -2.26
N VAL A 154 11.18 1.01 -2.72
CA VAL A 154 11.70 0.36 -3.93
C VAL A 154 10.90 0.72 -5.17
N MET A 155 9.61 1.04 -5.03
CA MET A 155 8.76 1.58 -6.09
C MET A 155 8.58 3.09 -5.90
#